data_AF-A0A8H5G185-F1
#
_entry.id   AF-A0A8H5G185-F1
#
_cell.length_a   1.000
_cell.length_b   1.000
_cell.length_c   1.000
_cell.angle_alpha   90.00
_cell.angle_beta   90.00
_cell.angle_gamma   90.00
#
_symmetry.space_group_name_H-M   'P 1'
#
loop_
_entity.id
_entity.type
_entity.pdbx_description
1 polymer ?
#
loop_
_entity_poly.entity_id
_entity_poly.type
_entity_poly.pdbx_seq_one_letter_code
_entity_poly.pdbx_strand_id
1 'polypeptide(L)'
;MFSAKTVVVALIAAATGAVANPVSRQDDGGTCSFIMTPTPDLGATEDAHTDLNFAIGHTIGNTFLDKSIDFVNDPVIANGGGTYNITTEQIGVEGVPTTVVLALVESWAQTTIDGIAAEWFVNSVDCGGQLCQNKD
;
A
#
# COMPACT_ATOMS: atom_id res chain seq x y z
N MET A 1 -55.41 -21.00 42.93
CA MET A 1 -55.14 -22.04 41.91
C MET A 1 -53.96 -21.59 41.07
N PHE A 2 -52.94 -22.45 40.99
CA PHE A 2 -51.77 -22.49 40.11
C PHE A 2 -50.66 -21.42 40.24
N SER A 3 -49.51 -21.93 40.68
CA SER A 3 -48.21 -21.28 40.90
C SER A 3 -47.46 -21.15 39.57
N ALA A 4 -47.03 -19.93 39.21
CA ALA A 4 -46.12 -19.70 38.10
C ALA A 4 -44.68 -19.69 38.64
N LYS A 5 -43.90 -20.72 38.31
CA LYS A 5 -42.46 -20.79 38.58
C LYS A 5 -41.73 -19.94 37.53
N THR A 6 -41.21 -18.78 37.92
CA THR A 6 -40.35 -17.96 37.07
C THR A 6 -38.96 -18.60 37.01
N VAL A 7 -38.61 -19.17 35.86
CA VAL A 7 -37.24 -19.61 35.56
C VAL A 7 -36.46 -18.40 35.06
N VAL A 8 -35.52 -17.92 35.87
CA VAL A 8 -34.56 -16.88 35.45
C VAL A 8 -33.41 -17.57 34.74
N VAL A 9 -33.38 -17.49 33.41
CA VAL A 9 -32.23 -17.94 32.61
C VAL A 9 -31.20 -16.82 32.64
N ALA A 10 -30.12 -17.00 33.40
CA ALA A 10 -28.97 -16.11 33.36
C ALA A 10 -28.15 -16.41 32.09
N LEU A 11 -28.27 -15.57 31.06
CA LEU A 11 -27.30 -15.55 29.96
C LEU A 11 -26.01 -14.93 30.49
N ILE A 12 -25.00 -15.77 30.74
CA ILE A 12 -23.64 -15.30 30.96
C ILE A 12 -23.09 -14.97 29.58
N ALA A 13 -23.18 -13.70 29.18
CA ALA A 13 -22.44 -13.19 28.05
C ALA A 13 -20.96 -13.17 28.43
N ALA A 14 -20.23 -14.21 28.06
CA ALA A 14 -18.78 -14.18 28.06
C ALA A 14 -18.34 -13.19 26.98
N ALA A 15 -18.16 -11.93 27.36
CA ALA A 15 -17.48 -10.96 26.51
C ALA A 15 -16.02 -11.42 26.39
N THR A 16 -15.72 -12.22 25.36
CA THR A 16 -14.36 -12.37 24.89
C THR A 16 -13.95 -11.00 24.40
N GLY A 17 -13.30 -10.23 25.27
CA GLY A 17 -12.65 -8.99 24.87
C GLY A 17 -11.64 -9.32 23.80
N ALA A 18 -11.94 -8.95 22.56
CA ALA A 18 -10.91 -8.87 21.54
C ALA A 18 -9.92 -7.83 22.03
N VAL A 19 -8.78 -8.28 22.55
CA VAL A 19 -7.63 -7.40 22.75
C VAL A 19 -7.16 -7.03 21.35
N ALA A 20 -7.48 -5.82 20.92
CA ALA A 20 -6.82 -5.24 19.77
C ALA A 20 -5.35 -5.06 20.18
N ASN A 21 -4.48 -5.92 19.66
CA ASN A 21 -3.06 -5.67 19.78
C ASN A 21 -2.78 -4.40 18.98
N PRO A 22 -2.23 -3.34 19.61
CA PRO A 22 -1.82 -2.17 18.85
C PRO A 22 -0.77 -2.64 17.84
N VAL A 23 -1.08 -2.49 16.55
CA VAL A 23 -0.06 -2.57 15.51
C VAL A 23 0.80 -1.33 15.64
N SER A 24 2.11 -1.51 15.78
CA SER A 24 3.05 -0.41 15.64
C SER A 24 2.88 0.16 14.23
N ARG A 25 2.57 1.45 14.12
CA ARG A 25 2.70 2.15 12.84
C ARG A 25 4.15 2.08 12.43
N GLN A 26 4.43 1.62 11.21
CA GLN A 26 5.80 1.52 10.72
C GLN A 26 6.25 2.92 10.32
N ASP A 27 6.85 3.66 11.25
CA ASP A 27 7.30 5.04 11.07
C ASP A 27 8.52 5.18 10.12
N ASP A 28 9.00 4.08 9.53
CA ASP A 28 10.25 4.01 8.73
C ASP A 28 10.01 3.69 7.24
N GLY A 29 8.83 3.92 6.68
CA GLY A 29 8.62 3.76 5.23
C GLY A 29 9.55 4.64 4.39
N GLY A 30 9.88 4.20 3.18
CA GLY A 30 10.73 5.00 2.27
C GLY A 30 9.92 5.80 1.26
N THR A 31 10.61 6.63 0.47
CA THR A 31 10.04 7.39 -0.65
C THR A 31 10.69 6.97 -1.95
N CYS A 32 9.91 6.94 -3.03
CA CYS A 32 10.35 6.62 -4.37
C CYS A 32 9.65 7.53 -5.37
N SER A 33 10.37 7.91 -6.42
CA SER A 33 9.83 8.63 -7.58
C SER A 33 9.89 7.73 -8.80
N PHE A 34 8.82 7.68 -9.57
CA PHE A 34 8.70 6.86 -10.77
C PHE A 34 8.34 7.72 -11.97
N ILE A 35 8.82 7.29 -13.13
CA ILE A 35 8.24 7.64 -14.43
C ILE A 35 7.65 6.36 -14.99
N MET A 36 6.35 6.35 -15.28
CA MET A 36 5.65 5.15 -15.75
C MET A 36 4.77 5.44 -16.95
N THR A 37 4.56 4.41 -17.77
CA THR A 37 3.70 4.44 -18.96
C THR A 37 2.64 3.34 -18.86
N PRO A 38 1.36 3.68 -18.64
CA PRO A 38 0.28 2.71 -18.65
C PRO A 38 -0.13 2.31 -20.07
N THR A 39 -0.47 1.03 -20.26
CA THR A 39 -1.08 0.49 -21.48
C THR A 39 -2.37 -0.27 -21.14
N PRO A 40 -3.56 0.18 -21.58
CA PRO A 40 -3.82 1.42 -22.30
C PRO A 40 -3.55 2.67 -21.44
N ASP A 41 -3.44 3.83 -22.09
CA ASP A 41 -3.33 5.11 -21.38
C ASP A 41 -4.64 5.44 -20.65
N LEU A 42 -4.58 5.60 -19.33
CA LEU A 42 -5.72 5.87 -18.46
C LEU A 42 -5.93 7.37 -18.16
N GLY A 43 -5.05 8.25 -18.63
CA GLY A 43 -5.07 9.66 -18.25
C GLY A 43 -4.58 9.90 -16.81
N ALA A 44 -4.39 11.16 -16.43
CA ALA A 44 -4.18 11.54 -15.02
C ALA A 44 -5.54 11.63 -14.30
N THR A 45 -6.16 10.47 -14.05
CA THR A 45 -7.50 10.32 -13.47
C THR A 45 -7.44 9.57 -12.14
N GLU A 46 -8.53 9.61 -11.37
CA GLU A 46 -8.69 8.77 -10.17
C GLU A 46 -8.65 7.28 -10.49
N ASP A 47 -9.12 6.89 -11.68
CA ASP A 47 -9.05 5.51 -12.15
C ASP A 47 -7.59 5.08 -12.34
N ALA A 48 -6.75 5.94 -12.95
CA ALA A 48 -5.33 5.68 -13.11
C ALA A 48 -4.60 5.60 -11.76
N HIS A 49 -4.95 6.46 -10.79
CA HIS A 49 -4.39 6.41 -9.45
C HIS A 49 -4.78 5.12 -8.72
N THR A 50 -6.06 4.71 -8.81
CA THR A 50 -6.54 3.44 -8.22
C THR A 50 -5.85 2.24 -8.85
N ASP A 51 -5.70 2.25 -10.17
CA ASP A 51 -5.07 1.17 -10.93
C ASP A 51 -3.58 1.01 -10.57
N LEU A 52 -2.86 2.13 -10.47
CA LEU A 52 -1.47 2.18 -10.04
C LEU A 52 -1.28 1.69 -8.60
N ASN A 53 -2.15 2.12 -7.68
CA ASN A 53 -2.09 1.70 -6.28
C ASN A 53 -2.29 0.19 -6.16
N PHE A 54 -3.19 -0.38 -6.97
CA PHE A 54 -3.31 -1.82 -7.10
C PHE A 54 -2.04 -2.45 -7.68
N ALA A 55 -1.50 -1.92 -8.78
CA ALA A 55 -0.33 -2.51 -9.44
C ALA A 55 0.88 -2.62 -8.49
N ILE A 56 1.18 -1.52 -7.78
CA ILE A 56 2.28 -1.47 -6.80
C ILE A 56 1.96 -2.40 -5.62
N GLY A 57 0.78 -2.26 -5.01
CA GLY A 57 0.37 -3.07 -3.86
C GLY A 57 0.34 -4.56 -4.16
N HIS A 58 -0.16 -4.96 -5.33
CA HIS A 58 -0.20 -6.34 -5.80
C HIS A 58 1.21 -6.92 -6.02
N THR A 59 2.09 -6.15 -6.66
CA THR A 59 3.48 -6.58 -6.92
C THR A 59 4.26 -6.79 -5.62
N ILE A 60 4.11 -5.89 -4.65
CA ILE A 60 4.71 -6.02 -3.31
C ILE A 60 4.07 -7.21 -2.57
N GLY A 61 2.74 -7.31 -2.58
CA GLY A 61 1.99 -8.35 -1.88
C GLY A 61 2.32 -9.76 -2.37
N ASN A 62 2.59 -9.92 -3.67
CA ASN A 62 3.06 -11.20 -4.23
C ASN A 62 4.48 -11.56 -3.79
N THR A 63 5.30 -10.57 -3.44
CA THR A 63 6.67 -10.78 -2.95
C THR A 63 6.70 -11.08 -1.45
N PHE A 64 5.88 -10.35 -0.67
CA PHE A 64 5.81 -10.46 0.78
C PHE A 64 4.44 -10.95 1.23
N LEU A 65 4.22 -12.25 1.04
CA LEU A 65 2.96 -12.90 1.43
C LEU A 65 2.69 -12.74 2.93
N ASP A 66 1.41 -12.56 3.26
CA ASP A 66 0.89 -12.42 4.63
C ASP A 66 1.48 -11.24 5.43
N LYS A 67 2.00 -10.22 4.73
CA LYS A 67 2.49 -8.97 5.34
C LYS A 67 1.55 -7.81 5.07
N SER A 68 1.40 -6.93 6.06
CA SER A 68 0.78 -5.64 5.84
C SER A 68 1.71 -4.73 5.04
N ILE A 69 1.13 -4.00 4.07
CA ILE A 69 1.84 -3.02 3.24
C ILE A 69 1.36 -1.64 3.66
N ASP A 70 2.30 -0.75 3.95
CA ASP A 70 2.03 0.67 4.16
C ASP A 70 2.44 1.42 2.89
N PHE A 71 1.46 1.96 2.18
CA PHE A 71 1.66 2.58 0.87
C PHE A 71 0.81 3.84 0.75
N VAL A 72 1.48 4.97 0.50
CA VAL A 72 0.88 6.27 0.27
C VAL A 72 1.63 6.94 -0.87
N ASN A 73 0.89 7.50 -1.82
CA ASN A 73 1.44 8.20 -2.96
C ASN A 73 0.67 9.47 -3.30
N ASP A 74 1.40 10.40 -3.91
CA ASP A 74 0.86 11.62 -4.47
C ASP A 74 -0.07 11.33 -5.66
N PRO A 75 -0.93 12.30 -6.03
CA PRO A 75 -1.67 12.23 -7.28
C PRO A 75 -0.76 12.01 -8.49
N VAL A 76 -1.25 11.22 -9.45
CA VAL A 76 -0.53 10.92 -10.69
C VAL A 76 -0.45 12.19 -11.56
N ILE A 77 0.77 12.60 -11.95
CA ILE A 77 1.00 13.83 -12.74
C ILE A 77 1.39 13.47 -14.17
N ALA A 78 0.66 13.94 -15.16
CA ALA A 78 1.01 13.73 -16.57
C ALA A 78 2.24 14.56 -16.98
N ASN A 79 3.19 13.92 -17.66
CA ASN A 79 4.38 14.58 -18.24
C ASN A 79 4.24 14.88 -19.74
N GLY A 80 3.16 14.39 -20.35
CA GLY A 80 2.99 14.36 -21.80
C GLY A 80 3.55 13.08 -22.44
N GLY A 81 3.13 12.79 -23.67
CA GLY A 81 3.57 11.60 -24.40
C GLY A 81 3.10 10.27 -23.81
N GLY A 82 2.05 10.26 -22.99
CA GLY A 82 1.52 9.06 -22.32
C GLY A 82 2.31 8.62 -21.09
N THR A 83 3.23 9.45 -20.59
CA THR A 83 4.03 9.14 -19.40
C THR A 83 3.59 9.96 -18.19
N TYR A 84 3.78 9.38 -17.00
CA TYR A 84 3.31 9.93 -15.74
C TYR A 84 4.42 9.94 -14.69
N ASN A 85 4.51 11.03 -13.92
CA ASN A 85 5.28 11.13 -12.70
C ASN A 85 4.44 10.65 -11.53
N ILE A 86 5.04 9.79 -10.71
CA ILE A 86 4.43 9.22 -9.52
C ILE A 86 5.45 9.37 -8.39
N THR A 87 5.02 9.92 -7.27
CA THR A 87 5.85 10.03 -6.07
C THR A 87 5.15 9.29 -4.94
N THR A 88 5.86 8.40 -4.25
CA THR A 88 5.35 7.76 -3.05
C THR A 88 5.82 8.54 -1.84
N GLU A 89 4.88 8.99 -1.01
CA GLU A 89 5.19 9.57 0.30
C GLU A 89 5.66 8.48 1.28
N GLN A 90 5.14 7.27 1.12
CA GLN A 90 5.48 6.15 1.99
C GLN A 90 5.36 4.82 1.25
N ILE A 91 6.40 3.98 1.34
CA ILE A 91 6.37 2.58 0.92
C ILE A 91 7.08 1.72 1.97
N GLY A 92 6.37 0.73 2.53
CA GLY A 92 6.87 -0.12 3.60
C GLY A 92 6.11 -1.44 3.71
N VAL A 93 6.76 -2.44 4.30
CA VAL A 93 6.18 -3.78 4.52
C VAL A 93 6.49 -4.24 5.94
N GLU A 94 5.47 -4.75 6.64
CA GLU A 94 5.56 -5.12 8.06
C GLU A 94 6.70 -6.12 8.35
N GLY A 95 7.64 -5.69 9.19
CA GLY A 95 8.77 -6.52 9.63
C GLY A 95 9.80 -6.80 8.53
N VAL A 96 9.78 -6.03 7.43
CA VAL A 96 10.79 -6.05 6.38
C VAL A 96 11.61 -4.75 6.47
N PRO A 97 12.95 -4.80 6.47
CA PRO A 97 13.76 -3.60 6.47
C PRO A 97 13.44 -2.71 5.27
N THR A 98 13.30 -1.41 5.47
CA THR A 98 12.96 -0.45 4.42
C THR A 98 13.94 -0.51 3.24
N THR A 99 15.23 -0.69 3.51
CA THR A 99 16.25 -0.84 2.45
C THR A 99 16.00 -2.05 1.55
N VAL A 100 15.41 -3.13 2.06
CA VAL A 100 15.03 -4.30 1.27
C VAL A 100 13.80 -4.01 0.41
N VAL A 101 12.81 -3.30 0.95
CA VAL A 101 11.61 -2.88 0.21
C VAL A 101 11.99 -1.91 -0.91
N LEU A 102 12.82 -0.90 -0.64
CA LEU A 102 13.27 0.06 -1.64
C LEU A 102 14.13 -0.61 -2.72
N ALA A 103 15.04 -1.51 -2.36
CA ALA A 103 15.82 -2.26 -3.35
C ALA A 103 14.94 -3.13 -4.26
N LEU A 104 13.86 -3.73 -3.72
CA LEU A 104 12.87 -4.44 -4.53
C LEU A 104 12.19 -3.47 -5.52
N VAL A 105 11.73 -2.32 -5.04
CA VAL A 105 11.02 -1.32 -5.85
C VAL A 105 11.94 -0.75 -6.95
N GLU A 106 13.21 -0.46 -6.63
CA GLU A 106 14.23 -0.04 -7.60
C GLU A 106 14.48 -1.10 -8.68
N SER A 107 14.36 -2.39 -8.34
CA SER A 107 14.55 -3.49 -9.30
C SER A 107 13.46 -3.54 -10.38
N TRP A 108 12.35 -2.82 -10.22
CA TRP A 108 11.30 -2.73 -11.23
C TRP A 108 11.66 -1.78 -12.39
N ALA A 109 12.77 -1.05 -12.31
CA ALA A 109 13.21 -0.24 -13.44
C ALA A 109 13.25 -1.06 -14.75
N GLN A 110 12.60 -0.55 -15.79
CA GLN A 110 12.48 -1.20 -17.10
C GLN A 110 11.69 -2.51 -17.10
N THR A 111 10.83 -2.74 -16.11
CA THR A 111 9.88 -3.86 -16.10
C THR A 111 8.44 -3.37 -16.19
N THR A 112 7.51 -4.29 -16.39
CA THR A 112 6.07 -4.04 -16.34
C THR A 112 5.51 -4.61 -15.06
N ILE A 113 4.62 -3.86 -14.42
CA ILE A 113 3.79 -4.33 -13.30
C ILE A 113 2.31 -4.25 -13.68
N ASP A 114 1.52 -5.20 -13.18
CA ASP A 114 0.15 -5.40 -13.63
C ASP A 114 -0.85 -4.65 -12.76
N GLY A 115 -1.56 -3.69 -13.35
CA GLY A 115 -2.75 -3.06 -12.78
C GLY A 115 -4.01 -3.90 -12.97
N ILE A 116 -5.15 -3.33 -12.60
CA ILE A 116 -6.49 -3.88 -12.83
C ILE A 116 -6.92 -3.67 -14.29
N ALA A 117 -6.64 -2.48 -14.83
CA ALA A 117 -7.10 -1.97 -16.11
C ALA A 117 -5.95 -1.64 -17.08
N ALA A 118 -4.74 -1.40 -16.59
CA ALA A 118 -3.56 -1.18 -17.42
C ALA A 118 -2.32 -1.96 -16.93
N GLU A 119 -1.46 -2.32 -17.88
CA GLU A 119 -0.08 -2.72 -17.61
C GLU A 119 0.78 -1.46 -17.47
N TRP A 120 1.52 -1.34 -16.37
CA TRP A 120 2.36 -0.18 -16.10
C TRP A 120 3.82 -0.50 -16.37
N PHE A 121 4.35 0.02 -17.47
CA PHE A 121 5.79 -0.04 -17.72
C PHE A 121 6.50 1.00 -16.85
N VAL A 122 7.45 0.55 -16.03
CA VAL A 122 8.28 1.40 -15.16
C VAL A 122 9.46 1.91 -15.98
N ASN A 123 9.34 3.11 -16.56
CA ASN A 123 10.42 3.72 -17.33
C ASN A 123 11.64 4.00 -16.44
N SER A 124 11.42 4.54 -15.24
CA SER A 124 12.48 4.75 -14.27
C SER A 124 11.90 4.78 -12.87
N VAL A 125 12.74 4.44 -11.90
CA VAL A 125 12.45 4.54 -10.47
C VAL A 125 13.70 5.01 -9.75
N ASP A 126 13.50 5.89 -8.77
CA ASP A 126 14.53 6.39 -7.87
C ASP A 126 14.00 6.37 -6.44
N CYS A 127 14.52 5.48 -5.61
CA CYS A 127 14.22 5.38 -4.19
C CYS A 127 15.38 5.94 -3.34
N GLY A 128 15.90 7.10 -3.74
CA GLY A 128 17.12 7.70 -3.19
C GLY A 128 16.96 9.10 -2.62
N GLY A 129 15.74 9.56 -2.36
CA GLY A 129 15.48 10.86 -1.74
C GLY A 129 15.64 10.83 -0.21
N GLN A 130 16.86 10.78 0.31
CA GLN A 130 17.16 11.25 1.67
C GLN A 130 16.95 12.78 1.74
N LEU A 131 15.72 13.23 1.60
CA LEU A 131 15.27 14.62 1.73
C LEU A 131 14.03 14.57 2.64
N CYS A 132 14.10 14.39 3.96
CA CYS A 132 14.55 15.39 4.93
C CYS A 132 14.48 14.76 6.34
N GLN A 133 15.51 14.01 6.78
CA GLN A 133 15.59 13.50 8.17
C GLN A 133 16.61 14.27 9.03
N ASN A 134 17.16 15.37 8.52
CA ASN A 134 17.91 16.33 9.35
C ASN A 134 17.01 17.53 9.64
N LYS A 135 16.22 17.44 10.72
CA LYS A 135 15.93 18.61 11.53
C LYS A 135 16.57 18.37 12.89
N ASP A 136 17.52 19.24 13.20
CA ASP A 136 18.15 19.41 14.51
C ASP A 136 17.12 19.53 15.64
#